data_AF-W3V1D5-F1
#
_entry.id   AF-W3V1D5-F1
#
_cell.length_a   1.000
_cell.length_b   1.000
_cell.length_c   1.000
_cell.angle_alpha   90.00
_cell.angle_beta   90.00
_cell.angle_gamma   90.00
#
_symmetry.space_group_name_H-M   'P 1'
#
loop_
_entity.id
_entity.type
_entity.pdbx_description
1 polymer ?
#
loop_
_entity_poly.entity_id
_entity_poly.type
_entity_poly.pdbx_seq_one_letter_code
_entity_poly.pdbx_strand_id
1 'polypeptide(L)'
;MAKTGNERLAEALKAASNAAVGNVFNSRSITDKQRTFLVKKGYLKQIIRGWYLLDADLTTEESWRFSAYPWTVIKLKNRTQYLSALESASVGKNVSHFRNL
;
A
#
# COMPACT_ATOMS: atom_id res chain seq x y z
N MET A 1 -26.31 14.95 -1.43
CA MET A 1 -26.34 13.59 -2.02
C MET A 1 -25.34 12.72 -1.28
N ALA A 2 -25.76 11.61 -0.67
CA ALA A 2 -24.86 10.72 0.06
C ALA A 2 -24.02 9.92 -0.94
N LYS A 3 -22.70 10.07 -0.90
CA LYS A 3 -21.76 9.32 -1.76
C LYS A 3 -21.98 7.81 -1.56
N THR A 4 -22.24 7.08 -2.64
CA THR A 4 -22.40 5.62 -2.61
C THR A 4 -21.10 4.91 -2.19
N GLY A 5 -21.19 3.64 -1.78
CA GLY A 5 -20.03 2.86 -1.33
C GLY A 5 -18.91 2.76 -2.38
N ASN A 6 -19.28 2.70 -3.66
CA ASN A 6 -18.33 2.60 -4.77
C ASN A 6 -17.64 3.94 -5.05
N GLU A 7 -18.35 5.06 -4.93
CA GLU A 7 -17.76 6.40 -5.07
C GLU A 7 -16.74 6.68 -3.96
N ARG A 8 -17.01 6.24 -2.73
CA ARG A 8 -16.07 6.36 -1.60
C ARG A 8 -14.82 5.51 -1.79
N LEU A 9 -14.96 4.33 -2.40
CA LEU A 9 -13.82 3.49 -2.76
C LEU A 9 -12.96 4.11 -3.85
N ALA A 10 -13.59 4.60 -4.93
CA ALA A 10 -12.89 5.25 -6.03
C ALA A 10 -12.14 6.51 -5.54
N GLU A 11 -12.76 7.31 -4.67
CA GLU A 11 -12.13 8.49 -4.07
C GLU A 11 -10.93 8.11 -3.18
N ALA A 12 -11.06 7.07 -2.37
CA ALA A 12 -9.98 6.60 -1.51
C ALA A 12 -8.80 6.02 -2.34
N LEU A 13 -9.08 5.24 -3.38
CA LEU A 13 -8.06 4.72 -4.28
C LEU A 13 -7.35 5.82 -5.06
N LYS A 14 -8.10 6.83 -5.54
CA LYS A 14 -7.53 7.99 -6.23
C LYS A 14 -6.62 8.81 -5.30
N ALA A 15 -7.05 9.04 -4.06
CA ALA A 15 -6.25 9.74 -3.07
C ALA A 15 -4.97 8.97 -2.73
N ALA A 16 -5.07 7.65 -2.51
CA ALA A 16 -3.91 6.80 -2.23
C ALA A 16 -2.94 6.73 -3.42
N SER A 17 -3.44 6.59 -4.64
CA SER A 17 -2.63 6.54 -5.87
C SER A 17 -1.89 7.87 -6.11
N ASN A 18 -2.55 9.01 -5.93
CA ASN A 18 -1.91 10.32 -6.11
C ASN A 18 -0.85 10.62 -5.04
N ALA A 19 -1.03 10.06 -3.85
CA ALA A 19 -0.08 10.17 -2.74
C ALA A 19 1.05 9.13 -2.80
N ALA A 20 0.92 8.09 -3.63
CA ALA A 20 1.88 7.01 -3.73
C ALA A 20 3.05 7.35 -4.64
N VAL A 21 4.23 6.90 -4.23
CA VAL A 21 5.41 6.89 -5.07
C VAL A 21 5.54 5.46 -5.62
N GLY A 22 5.20 5.29 -6.90
CA GLY A 22 4.97 3.96 -7.46
C GLY A 22 3.70 3.35 -6.87
N ASN A 23 3.86 2.40 -5.95
CA ASN A 23 2.76 1.77 -5.21
C ASN A 23 2.88 1.94 -3.68
N VAL A 24 3.90 2.64 -3.18
CA VAL A 24 4.17 2.74 -1.74
C VAL A 24 3.85 4.14 -1.25
N PHE A 25 3.17 4.25 -0.12
CA PHE A 25 2.86 5.53 0.51
C PHE A 25 2.86 5.45 2.04
N ASN A 26 3.00 6.62 2.68
CA ASN A 26 2.99 6.73 4.14
C ASN A 26 1.56 6.79 4.66
N SER A 27 1.31 6.18 5.81
CA SER A 27 0.03 6.28 6.53
C SER A 27 -0.44 7.73 6.73
N ARG A 28 0.48 8.70 6.78
CA ARG A 28 0.20 10.12 6.96
C ARG A 28 -0.29 10.82 5.69
N SER A 29 -0.11 10.22 4.52
CA SER A 29 -0.50 10.81 3.23
C SER A 29 -1.98 10.60 2.88
N ILE A 30 -2.70 9.75 3.62
CA ILE A 30 -4.15 9.54 3.48
C ILE A 30 -4.85 9.66 4.84
N THR A 31 -6.18 9.78 4.83
CA THR A 31 -6.97 9.89 6.07
C THR A 31 -7.09 8.53 6.77
N ASP A 32 -7.11 8.48 8.11
CA ASP A 32 -7.27 7.23 8.86
C ASP A 32 -8.54 6.44 8.46
N LYS A 33 -9.65 7.15 8.19
CA LYS A 33 -10.88 6.55 7.66
C LYS A 33 -10.67 5.85 6.32
N GLN A 34 -9.90 6.45 5.40
CA GLN A 34 -9.58 5.86 4.10
C GLN A 34 -8.63 4.69 4.25
N ARG A 35 -7.60 4.82 5.10
CA ARG A 35 -6.66 3.75 5.42
C ARG A 35 -7.39 2.52 5.96
N THR A 36 -8.18 2.70 7.01
CA THR A 36 -8.95 1.62 7.65
C THR A 36 -9.92 0.99 6.67
N PHE A 37 -10.56 1.79 5.80
CA PHE A 37 -11.45 1.28 4.76
C PHE A 37 -10.72 0.45 3.70
N LEU A 38 -9.58 0.94 3.19
CA LEU A 38 -8.80 0.26 2.15
C LEU A 38 -8.09 -0.99 2.70
N VAL A 39 -7.57 -0.96 3.93
CA VAL A 39 -7.04 -2.16 4.62
C VAL A 39 -8.13 -3.21 4.78
N LYS A 40 -9.32 -2.82 5.27
CA LYS A 40 -10.45 -3.75 5.43
C LYS A 40 -10.89 -4.37 4.12
N LYS A 41 -10.73 -3.64 3.01
CA LYS A 41 -11.06 -4.10 1.66
C LYS A 41 -9.92 -4.85 0.96
N GLY A 42 -8.76 -5.02 1.61
CA GLY A 42 -7.63 -5.77 1.07
C GLY A 42 -6.70 -4.98 0.14
N TYR A 43 -6.99 -3.69 -0.12
CA TYR A 43 -6.20 -2.87 -1.06
C TYR A 43 -4.87 -2.36 -0.51
N LEU A 44 -4.64 -2.51 0.81
CA LEU A 44 -3.44 -2.01 1.48
C LEU A 44 -2.76 -3.12 2.28
N LYS A 45 -1.50 -3.37 1.96
CA LYS A 45 -0.62 -4.27 2.71
C LYS A 45 0.45 -3.46 3.43
N GLN A 46 0.55 -3.60 4.75
CA GLN A 46 1.58 -2.89 5.53
C GLN A 46 2.92 -3.57 5.30
N ILE A 47 3.88 -2.85 4.71
CA ILE A 47 5.22 -3.39 4.42
C ILE A 47 6.22 -3.09 5.55
N ILE A 48 6.11 -1.92 6.18
CA ILE A 48 6.85 -1.51 7.38
C ILE A 48 5.98 -0.58 8.22
N ARG A 49 6.32 -0.36 9.50
CA ARG A 49 5.51 0.49 10.40
C ARG A 49 5.29 1.88 9.80
N GLY A 50 4.01 2.21 9.59
CA GLY A 50 3.60 3.50 9.04
C GLY A 50 3.67 3.61 7.51
N TRP A 51 4.00 2.55 6.78
CA TRP A 51 4.04 2.52 5.32
C TRP A 51 3.22 1.37 4.75
N TYR A 52 2.49 1.67 3.68
CA TYR A 52 1.59 0.74 3.02
C TYR A 52 1.94 0.62 1.54
N LEU A 53 1.83 -0.60 1.03
CA LEU A 53 1.81 -0.92 -0.39
C LEU A 53 0.35 -0.93 -0.83
N LEU A 54 0.04 -0.12 -1.85
CA LEU A 54 -1.19 -0.19 -2.60
C LEU A 54 -1.09 -1.42 -3.50
N ASP A 55 -1.85 -2.44 -3.14
CA ASP A 55 -1.88 -3.71 -3.85
C ASP A 55 -3.31 -3.93 -4.34
N ALA A 56 -3.46 -4.12 -5.66
CA ALA A 56 -4.77 -4.35 -6.26
C ALA A 56 -5.25 -5.80 -6.07
N ASP A 57 -4.45 -6.64 -5.40
CA ASP A 57 -4.76 -8.02 -5.08
C ASP A 57 -5.92 -8.07 -4.06
N LEU A 58 -7.12 -8.14 -4.62
CA LEU A 58 -8.38 -8.39 -3.93
C LEU A 58 -8.39 -9.81 -3.36
N THR A 59 -7.52 -10.12 -2.40
CA THR A 59 -7.63 -11.39 -1.68
C THR A 59 -8.91 -11.33 -0.84
N THR A 60 -9.98 -11.89 -1.40
CA THR A 60 -11.22 -12.20 -0.71
C THR A 60 -10.95 -13.24 0.39
N GLU A 61 -11.94 -13.39 1.27
CA GLU A 61 -11.90 -14.17 2.52
C GLU A 61 -11.54 -15.67 2.33
N GLU A 62 -11.52 -16.17 1.09
CA GLU A 62 -11.14 -17.55 0.72
C GLU A 62 -9.62 -17.80 0.58
N SER A 63 -8.79 -16.75 0.59
CA SER A 63 -7.32 -16.90 0.51
C SER A 63 -6.64 -17.09 1.88
N TRP A 64 -7.40 -17.20 2.96
CA TRP A 64 -6.87 -17.56 4.30
C TRP A 64 -6.26 -18.97 4.34
N ARG A 65 -6.45 -19.80 3.30
CA ARG A 65 -5.78 -21.11 3.21
C ARG A 65 -4.32 -21.04 2.76
N PHE A 66 -3.84 -19.90 2.26
CA PHE A 66 -2.43 -19.66 1.94
C PHE A 66 -1.75 -18.68 2.92
N SER A 67 -2.42 -18.26 3.99
CA SER A 67 -1.92 -17.28 4.98
C SER A 67 -1.01 -17.87 6.07
N ALA A 68 -0.44 -19.06 5.89
CA ALA A 68 0.62 -19.54 6.79
C ALA A 68 1.89 -18.68 6.69
N TYR A 69 1.96 -17.78 5.71
CA TYR A 69 3.09 -16.92 5.45
C TYR A 69 2.64 -15.50 5.05
N PRO A 70 2.73 -14.50 5.94
CA PRO A 70 2.27 -13.12 5.68
C PRO A 70 3.19 -12.32 4.72
N TRP A 71 4.17 -12.96 4.08
CA TRP A 71 5.12 -12.26 3.22
C TRP A 71 4.56 -12.07 1.80
N THR A 72 4.28 -10.82 1.46
CA THR A 72 3.97 -10.41 0.09
C THR A 72 5.25 -10.47 -0.75
N VAL A 73 5.33 -11.41 -1.68
CA VAL A 73 6.44 -11.51 -2.63
C VAL A 73 6.29 -10.41 -3.68
N ILE A 74 6.95 -9.28 -3.46
CA ILE A 74 7.04 -8.22 -4.47
C ILE A 74 8.00 -8.71 -5.55
N LYS A 75 7.52 -8.88 -6.79
CA LYS A 75 8.36 -9.22 -7.95
C LYS A 75 9.27 -8.04 -8.27
N LEU A 76 10.42 -8.02 -7.63
CA LEU A 76 11.43 -6.99 -7.81
C LEU A 76 12.30 -7.35 -9.01
N LYS A 77 12.19 -6.59 -10.10
CA LYS A 77 13.19 -6.65 -11.18
C LYS A 77 14.58 -6.36 -10.61
N ASN A 78 14.69 -5.45 -9.64
CA ASN A 78 15.95 -5.03 -9.03
C ASN A 78 15.88 -5.03 -7.49
N ARG A 79 16.25 -6.15 -6.85
CA ARG A 79 16.31 -6.32 -5.38
C ARG A 79 17.12 -5.20 -4.67
N THR A 80 18.26 -4.82 -5.23
CA THR A 80 19.16 -3.83 -4.61
C THR A 80 18.53 -2.45 -4.51
N GLN A 81 17.80 -2.01 -5.55
CA GLN A 81 17.14 -0.72 -5.53
C GLN A 81 15.99 -0.70 -4.51
N TYR A 82 15.28 -1.83 -4.35
CA TYR A 82 14.22 -1.93 -3.35
C TYR A 82 14.75 -1.85 -1.93
N LEU A 83 15.83 -2.57 -1.64
CA LEU A 83 16.46 -2.54 -0.32
C LEU A 83 17.00 -1.15 0.00
N SER A 84 17.66 -0.49 -0.96
CA SER A 84 18.12 0.89 -0.79
C SER A 84 16.96 1.85 -0.55
N ALA A 85 15.85 1.70 -1.27
CA ALA A 85 14.65 2.50 -1.04
C ALA A 85 14.03 2.24 0.34
N LEU A 86 14.02 0.99 0.79
CA LEU A 86 13.51 0.59 2.10
C LEU A 86 14.35 1.16 3.24
N GLU A 87 15.69 1.13 3.11
CA GLU A 87 16.60 1.72 4.09
C GLU A 87 16.43 3.25 4.16
N SER A 88 16.37 3.93 3.01
CA SER A 88 16.10 5.38 2.95
C SER A 88 14.74 5.76 3.55
N ALA A 89 13.72 4.91 3.39
CA ALA A 89 12.41 5.13 3.98
C ALA A 89 12.35 4.82 5.48
N SER A 90 13.11 3.83 5.96
CA SER A 90 13.17 3.48 7.38
C SER A 90 13.96 4.51 8.18
N VAL A 91 15.16 4.88 7.69
CA VAL A 91 16.07 5.80 8.38
C VAL A 91 15.69 7.26 8.14
N GLY A 92 15.43 7.62 6.88
CA GLY A 92 15.22 9.00 6.45
C GLY A 92 13.76 9.39 6.21
N LYS A 93 12.80 8.46 6.33
CA LYS A 93 11.40 8.66 5.93
C LYS A 93 11.25 9.14 4.47
N ASN A 94 12.24 8.85 3.61
CA ASN A 94 12.28 9.28 2.22
C ASN A 94 11.94 8.11 1.28
N VAL A 95 10.83 8.23 0.54
CA VAL A 95 10.35 7.21 -0.41
C VAL A 95 10.54 7.56 -1.87
N SER A 96 11.22 8.66 -2.17
CA SER A 96 11.50 9.05 -3.56
C SER A 96 12.23 7.96 -4.33
N HIS A 97 12.98 7.09 -3.63
CA HIS A 97 13.70 5.96 -4.20
C HIS A 97 12.79 4.81 -4.66
N PHE A 98 11.52 4.75 -4.20
CA PHE A 98 10.54 3.78 -4.71
C PHE A 98 10.02 4.15 -6.11
N ARG A 99 10.29 5.37 -6.60
CA ARG A 99 9.80 5.85 -7.91
C ARG A 99 10.45 5.14 -9.09
N ASN A 100 11.65 4.59 -8.89
CA ASN A 100 12.48 3.99 -9.93
C ASN A 100 12.49 2.46 -9.89
N LEU A 101 11.59 1.85 -9.11
CA LEU A 101 11.46 0.40 -8.95
C LEU A 101 10.64 -0.28 -10.04
#